data_AF-A0A5S3SBP3-F1
#
_entry.id   AF-A0A5S3SBP3-F1
#
_cell.length_a   1.000
_cell.length_b   1.000
_cell.length_c   1.000
_cell.angle_alpha   90.00
_cell.angle_beta   90.00
_cell.angle_gamma   90.00
#
_symmetry.space_group_name_H-M   'P 1'
#
loop_
_entity.id
_entity.type
_entity.pdbx_description
1 polymer ?
#
loop_
_entity_poly.entity_id
_entity_poly.type
_entity_poly.pdbx_seq_one_letter_code
_entity_poly.pdbx_strand_id
1 'polypeptide(L)'
;MTTTHILHDVDEWSLSPVSEEQKGCIKSNLKIIQQRDKVQNEEARKSGFSKKQQRELIKQWEVNNGLSWPNGATPHHVIPLKNGGTNEWWNLIPVKHPHTGTIHGTGSALRSELPYSIKLGTITELK
;
A
#
# COMPACT_ATOMS: atom_id res chain seq x y z
N MET A 1 1.00 -9.18 -16.58
CA MET A 1 -0.46 -9.21 -16.27
C MET A 1 -0.70 -8.88 -14.80
N THR A 2 0.20 -9.30 -13.92
CA THR A 2 0.17 -9.20 -12.45
C THR A 2 0.00 -7.78 -11.89
N THR A 3 0.82 -6.81 -12.33
CA THR A 3 0.73 -5.43 -11.84
C THR A 3 -0.55 -4.71 -12.25
N THR A 4 -1.13 -5.06 -13.40
CA THR A 4 -2.33 -4.40 -13.93
C THR A 4 -3.54 -4.66 -13.04
N HIS A 5 -3.73 -5.89 -12.56
CA HIS A 5 -4.83 -6.21 -11.65
C HIS A 5 -4.65 -5.55 -10.27
N ILE A 6 -3.41 -5.45 -9.77
CA ILE A 6 -3.13 -4.72 -8.52
C ILE A 6 -3.50 -3.23 -8.67
N LEU A 7 -3.14 -2.60 -9.78
CA LEU A 7 -3.48 -1.20 -10.01
C LEU A 7 -4.99 -0.98 -10.21
N HIS A 8 -5.69 -1.96 -10.80
CA HIS A 8 -7.14 -1.94 -10.89
C HIS A 8 -7.80 -1.96 -9.50
N ASP A 9 -7.39 -2.85 -8.60
CA ASP A 9 -7.88 -2.88 -7.21
C ASP A 9 -7.58 -1.56 -6.48
N VAL A 10 -6.39 -1.00 -6.72
CA VAL A 10 -5.99 0.28 -6.13
C VAL A 10 -6.93 1.42 -6.58
N ASP A 11 -7.29 1.46 -7.85
CA ASP A 11 -8.27 2.41 -8.38
C ASP A 11 -9.68 2.15 -7.84
N GLU A 12 -10.11 0.88 -7.76
CA GLU A 12 -11.44 0.48 -7.29
C GLU A 12 -11.72 0.89 -5.84
N TRP A 13 -10.72 0.71 -4.97
CA TRP A 13 -10.90 0.86 -3.53
C TRP A 13 -10.50 2.23 -2.99
N SER A 14 -9.76 3.02 -3.77
CA SER A 14 -9.39 4.37 -3.38
C SER A 14 -10.60 5.31 -3.45
N LEU A 15 -10.79 6.10 -2.40
CA LEU A 15 -11.81 7.17 -2.36
C LEU A 15 -11.39 8.42 -3.15
N SER A 16 -10.19 8.42 -3.74
CA SER A 16 -9.69 9.46 -4.62
C SER A 16 -9.05 8.84 -5.86
N PRO A 17 -9.05 9.56 -7.01
CA PRO A 17 -8.29 9.14 -8.17
C PRO A 17 -6.83 8.89 -7.80
N VAL A 18 -6.29 7.76 -8.24
CA VAL A 18 -4.87 7.44 -8.07
C VAL A 18 -4.13 7.97 -9.29
N SER A 19 -3.21 8.91 -9.10
CA SER A 19 -2.48 9.53 -10.21
C SER A 19 -1.57 8.53 -10.93
N GLU A 20 -1.26 8.82 -12.20
CA GLU A 20 -0.31 8.01 -12.97
C GLU A 20 1.10 8.03 -12.35
N GLU A 21 1.47 9.13 -11.68
CA GLU A 21 2.72 9.22 -10.93
C GLU A 21 2.73 8.23 -9.75
N GLN A 22 1.67 8.22 -8.95
CA GLN A 22 1.52 7.26 -7.85
C GLN A 22 1.54 5.82 -8.36
N LYS A 23 0.82 5.52 -9.44
CA LYS A 23 0.82 4.18 -10.08
C LYS A 23 2.21 3.79 -10.58
N GLY A 24 2.96 4.74 -11.14
CA GLY A 24 4.36 4.56 -11.56
C GLY A 24 5.28 4.18 -10.39
N CYS A 25 5.15 4.87 -9.25
CA CYS A 25 5.86 4.54 -8.02
C CYS A 25 5.49 3.13 -7.50
N ILE A 26 4.20 2.81 -7.43
CA ILE A 26 3.72 1.49 -6.99
C ILE A 26 4.30 0.38 -7.88
N LYS A 27 4.15 0.53 -9.21
CA LYS A 27 4.66 -0.45 -10.19
C LYS A 27 6.16 -0.66 -10.10
N SER A 28 6.92 0.41 -9.87
CA SER A 28 8.39 0.33 -9.76
C SER A 28 8.83 -0.42 -8.50
N ASN A 29 8.07 -0.30 -7.41
CA ASN A 29 8.38 -0.93 -6.12
C ASN A 29 7.75 -2.32 -5.95
N LEU A 30 6.75 -2.68 -6.75
CA LEU A 30 6.17 -4.04 -6.75
C LEU A 30 7.14 -5.11 -7.30
N LYS A 31 8.19 -4.72 -8.04
CA LYS A 31 9.11 -5.68 -8.68
C LYS A 31 9.85 -6.57 -7.67
N ILE A 32 10.13 -6.04 -6.48
CA ILE A 32 10.89 -6.74 -5.44
C ILE A 32 10.07 -6.72 -4.16
N ILE A 33 9.59 -7.89 -3.76
CA ILE A 33 8.87 -8.09 -2.50
C ILE A 33 9.81 -8.77 -1.51
N GLN A 34 10.03 -8.11 -0.38
CA GLN A 34 10.79 -8.68 0.73
C GLN A 34 9.87 -8.92 1.91
N GLN A 35 9.65 -10.19 2.25
CA GLN A 35 8.85 -10.55 3.42
C GLN A 35 9.52 -10.09 4.71
N ARG A 36 8.80 -9.30 5.51
CA ARG A 36 9.19 -8.94 6.87
C ARG A 36 8.64 -9.93 7.88
N ASP A 37 9.45 -10.26 8.88
CA ASP A 37 8.97 -10.96 10.06
C ASP A 37 8.12 -10.07 10.97
N LYS A 38 7.57 -10.66 12.04
CA LYS A 38 6.72 -9.93 12.99
C LYS A 38 7.44 -8.75 13.64
N VAL A 39 8.70 -8.91 14.02
CA VAL A 39 9.51 -7.89 14.70
C VAL A 39 9.77 -6.73 13.73
N GLN A 40 10.28 -7.04 12.54
CA GLN A 40 10.54 -6.06 11.48
C GLN A 40 9.28 -5.29 11.08
N ASN A 41 8.13 -5.97 11.00
CA ASN A 41 6.86 -5.34 10.66
C ASN A 41 6.34 -4.42 11.78
N GLU A 42 6.50 -4.82 13.05
CA GLU A 42 6.16 -3.99 14.20
C GLU A 42 7.07 -2.76 14.30
N GLU A 43 8.37 -2.93 14.06
CA GLU A 43 9.35 -1.85 14.00
C GLU A 43 9.01 -0.86 12.89
N ALA A 44 8.76 -1.33 11.66
CA ALA A 44 8.36 -0.47 10.55
C ALA A 44 7.10 0.34 10.86
N ARG A 45 6.11 -0.28 11.54
CA ARG A 45 4.89 0.43 11.95
C ARG A 45 5.16 1.48 13.02
N LYS A 46 5.96 1.15 14.05
CA LYS A 46 6.30 2.07 15.16
C LYS A 46 7.16 3.23 14.67
N SER A 47 8.13 2.96 13.82
CA SER A 47 9.14 3.93 13.38
C SER A 47 8.66 4.86 12.28
N GLY A 48 7.66 4.48 11.47
CA GLY A 48 7.25 5.25 10.29
C GLY A 48 5.76 5.52 10.14
N PHE A 49 4.90 5.07 11.06
CA PHE A 49 3.45 5.21 10.91
C PHE A 49 2.71 5.70 12.17
N SER A 50 3.39 6.47 13.03
CA SER A 50 2.75 7.20 14.12
C SER A 50 1.72 8.22 13.60
N LYS A 51 0.79 8.70 14.45
CA LYS A 51 -0.20 9.73 14.05
C LYS A 51 0.44 10.99 13.44
N LYS A 52 1.63 11.39 13.91
CA LYS A 52 2.37 12.53 13.37
C LYS A 52 2.87 12.24 11.96
N GLN A 53 3.47 11.07 11.76
CA GLN A 53 3.98 10.64 10.45
C GLN A 53 2.86 10.41 9.46
N GLN A 54 1.74 9.83 9.87
CA GLN A 54 0.56 9.69 9.00
C GLN A 54 0.08 11.04 8.47
N ARG A 55 0.01 12.08 9.31
CA ARG A 55 -0.34 13.43 8.84
C ARG A 55 0.66 13.99 7.84
N GLU A 56 1.95 13.71 8.04
CA GLU A 56 2.99 14.14 7.10
C GLU A 56 2.88 13.40 5.77
N LEU A 57 2.69 12.08 5.79
CA LEU A 57 2.49 11.27 4.59
C LEU A 57 1.22 11.66 3.84
N ILE A 58 0.15 12.01 4.55
CA ILE A 58 -1.09 12.54 3.93
C ILE A 58 -0.79 13.88 3.24
N LYS A 59 -0.08 14.81 3.89
CA LYS A 59 0.30 16.08 3.23
C LYS A 59 1.16 15.86 1.99
N GLN A 60 2.12 14.96 2.07
CA GLN A 60 2.93 14.58 0.91
C GLN A 60 2.04 13.98 -0.19
N TRP A 61 1.10 13.10 0.16
CA TRP A 61 0.14 12.55 -0.80
C TRP A 61 -0.68 13.67 -1.47
N GLU A 62 -1.17 14.65 -0.69
CA GLU A 62 -1.94 15.78 -1.22
C GLU A 62 -1.12 16.63 -2.18
N VAL A 63 0.12 16.94 -1.82
CA VAL A 63 1.05 17.73 -2.66
C VAL A 63 1.39 16.99 -3.96
N ASN A 64 1.74 15.70 -3.89
CA ASN A 64 2.16 14.95 -5.07
C ASN A 64 1.00 14.63 -6.02
N ASN A 65 -0.22 14.49 -5.51
CA ASN A 65 -1.39 14.22 -6.36
C ASN A 65 -2.16 15.48 -6.77
N GLY A 66 -1.87 16.64 -6.17
CA GLY A 66 -2.65 17.86 -6.39
C GLY A 66 -4.10 17.74 -5.93
N LEU A 67 -4.37 16.89 -4.95
CA LEU A 67 -5.70 16.58 -4.42
C LEU A 67 -5.74 16.80 -2.91
N SER A 68 -6.92 17.08 -2.36
CA SER A 68 -7.12 17.06 -0.90
C SER A 68 -7.50 15.65 -0.43
N TRP A 69 -7.00 15.25 0.73
CA TRP A 69 -7.33 13.98 1.33
C TRP A 69 -8.83 13.94 1.68
N PRO A 70 -9.59 12.91 1.26
CA PRO A 70 -11.03 12.86 1.52
C PRO A 70 -11.36 12.89 3.01
N ASN A 71 -12.37 13.68 3.37
CA ASN A 71 -12.82 13.76 4.77
C ASN A 71 -13.31 12.39 5.28
N GLY A 72 -12.86 12.00 6.47
CA GLY A 72 -13.20 10.72 7.08
C GLY A 72 -12.47 9.50 6.49
N ALA A 73 -11.60 9.68 5.49
CA ALA A 73 -10.79 8.60 4.95
C ALA A 73 -9.61 8.26 5.86
N THR A 74 -9.28 6.98 5.90
CA THR A 74 -8.16 6.41 6.64
C THR A 74 -7.07 5.94 5.67
N PRO A 75 -5.77 6.15 5.95
CA PRO A 75 -4.70 5.75 5.05
C PRO A 75 -4.56 4.23 5.05
N HIS A 76 -4.53 3.63 3.87
CA HIS A 76 -4.30 2.20 3.70
C HIS A 76 -3.08 1.95 2.82
N HIS A 77 -2.16 1.10 3.29
CA HIS A 77 -1.01 0.68 2.49
C HIS A 77 -1.45 -0.16 1.27
N VAL A 78 -1.01 0.23 0.08
CA VAL A 78 -1.19 -0.52 -1.17
C VAL A 78 -0.38 -1.82 -1.12
N ILE A 79 0.93 -1.70 -0.92
CA ILE A 79 1.83 -2.83 -0.65
C ILE A 79 1.91 -3.00 0.87
N PRO A 80 1.50 -4.14 1.44
CA PRO A 80 1.56 -4.37 2.88
C PRO A 80 2.98 -4.23 3.42
N LEU A 81 3.12 -3.69 4.62
CA LEU A 81 4.41 -3.65 5.33
C LEU A 81 5.00 -5.08 5.50
N LYS A 82 4.15 -6.09 5.67
CA LYS A 82 4.59 -7.50 5.72
C LYS A 82 5.29 -7.94 4.44
N ASN A 83 4.84 -7.44 3.30
CA ASN A 83 5.37 -7.73 1.97
C ASN A 83 6.51 -6.76 1.59
N GLY A 84 7.06 -6.01 2.55
CA GLY A 84 8.17 -5.09 2.29
C GLY A 84 7.75 -3.69 1.86
N GLY A 85 6.44 -3.40 1.75
CA GLY A 85 5.93 -2.07 1.45
C GLY A 85 6.43 -1.02 2.44
N THR A 86 6.57 0.23 2.01
CA THR A 86 7.16 1.30 2.82
C THR A 86 6.10 2.24 3.38
N ASN A 87 6.47 3.06 4.38
CA ASN A 87 5.63 4.15 4.86
C ASN A 87 5.90 5.40 4.02
N GLU A 88 5.48 5.37 2.77
CA GLU A 88 5.67 6.44 1.79
C GLU A 88 4.32 6.89 1.25
N TRP A 89 4.23 8.16 0.85
CA TRP A 89 2.98 8.74 0.35
C TRP A 89 2.39 7.93 -0.82
N TRP A 90 3.24 7.46 -1.75
CA TRP A 90 2.81 6.71 -2.93
C TRP A 90 2.26 5.33 -2.57
N ASN A 91 2.63 4.81 -1.39
CA ASN A 91 2.16 3.52 -0.92
C ASN A 91 0.87 3.63 -0.11
N LEU A 92 0.21 4.80 -0.07
CA LEU A 92 -1.04 5.01 0.66
C LEU A 92 -2.18 5.40 -0.28
N ILE A 93 -3.37 4.86 -0.02
CA ILE A 93 -4.62 5.33 -0.61
C ILE A 93 -5.64 5.69 0.47
N PRO A 94 -6.51 6.68 0.23
CA PRO A 94 -7.62 6.99 1.11
C PRO A 94 -8.69 5.91 0.98
N VAL A 95 -9.04 5.23 2.07
CA VAL A 95 -10.15 4.26 2.07
C VAL A 95 -11.10 4.52 3.24
N LYS A 96 -12.33 4.00 3.12
CA LYS A 96 -13.31 4.02 4.22
C LYS A 96 -12.92 3.01 5.29
N HIS A 97 -13.05 3.39 6.56
CA HIS A 97 -12.95 2.47 7.69
C HIS A 97 -14.30 1.74 7.92
N PRO A 98 -14.34 0.45 8.29
CA PRO A 98 -13.21 -0.46 8.50
C PRO A 98 -12.60 -0.98 7.20
N HIS A 99 -11.31 -1.31 7.24
CA HIS A 99 -10.54 -1.83 6.09
C HIS A 99 -10.89 -3.28 5.69
N THR A 100 -11.97 -3.85 6.24
CA THR A 100 -12.32 -5.25 6.02
C THR A 100 -12.81 -5.45 4.60
N GLY A 101 -12.12 -6.28 3.82
CA GLY A 101 -12.53 -6.63 2.46
C GLY A 101 -12.15 -5.61 1.38
N THR A 102 -11.28 -4.64 1.69
CA THR A 102 -10.76 -3.68 0.70
C THR A 102 -9.64 -4.32 -0.14
N ILE A 103 -8.60 -3.56 -0.51
CA ILE A 103 -7.49 -4.01 -1.36
C ILE A 103 -6.79 -5.31 -0.94
N HIS A 104 -6.91 -5.80 0.31
CA HIS A 104 -6.36 -7.11 0.76
C HIS A 104 -7.43 -8.16 1.08
N GLY A 105 -8.67 -7.92 0.64
CA GLY A 105 -9.81 -8.79 0.85
C GLY A 105 -9.68 -10.16 0.18
N THR A 106 -10.59 -11.06 0.52
CA THR A 106 -10.71 -12.34 -0.17
C THR A 106 -11.06 -12.09 -1.64
N GLY A 107 -10.24 -12.58 -2.57
CA GLY A 107 -10.42 -12.39 -4.01
C GLY A 107 -9.72 -11.18 -4.61
N SER A 108 -9.07 -10.32 -3.80
CA SER A 108 -8.29 -9.21 -4.34
C SER A 108 -7.02 -9.70 -5.05
N ALA A 109 -6.64 -8.99 -6.11
CA ALA A 109 -5.41 -9.26 -6.86
C ALA A 109 -4.19 -9.15 -5.95
N LEU A 110 -4.17 -8.20 -5.01
CA LEU A 110 -3.08 -8.10 -4.03
C LEU A 110 -2.97 -9.35 -3.15
N ARG A 111 -4.07 -10.04 -2.83
CA ARG A 111 -4.02 -11.28 -2.05
C ARG A 111 -3.61 -12.51 -2.86
N SER A 112 -3.99 -12.58 -4.14
CA SER A 112 -3.56 -13.67 -5.03
C SER A 112 -2.12 -13.51 -5.47
N GLU A 113 -1.69 -12.28 -5.73
CA GLU A 113 -0.39 -11.96 -6.32
C GLU A 113 0.68 -11.59 -5.30
N LEU A 114 0.31 -11.05 -4.12
CA LEU A 114 1.25 -10.86 -3.02
C LEU A 114 1.12 -12.02 -2.03
N PRO A 115 2.07 -12.97 -2.02
CA PRO A 115 2.03 -14.08 -1.09
C PRO A 115 2.01 -13.58 0.36
N TYR A 116 0.91 -13.84 1.06
CA TYR A 116 0.78 -13.51 2.48
C TYR A 116 1.43 -14.55 3.40
N SER A 117 1.69 -15.75 2.87
CA SER A 117 2.20 -16.92 3.61
C SER A 117 3.40 -17.54 2.90
N ILE A 118 4.44 -16.74 2.64
CA ILE A 118 5.75 -17.26 2.23
C ILE A 118 6.70 -17.32 3.42
N LYS A 119 7.64 -18.27 3.38
CA LYS A 119 8.71 -18.42 4.39
C LYS A 119 9.47 -17.09 4.55
N LEU A 120 9.71 -16.70 5.80
CA LEU A 120 10.47 -15.49 6.15
C LEU A 120 11.81 -15.44 5.39
N GLY A 121 12.19 -14.25 4.91
CA GLY A 121 13.43 -14.02 4.17
C GLY A 121 13.40 -14.39 2.68
N THR A 122 12.27 -14.86 2.15
CA THR A 122 12.15 -15.13 0.71
C THR A 122 12.03 -13.83 -0.07
N ILE A 123 12.90 -13.64 -1.06
CA ILE A 123 12.79 -12.59 -2.08
C ILE A 123 12.00 -13.17 -3.24
N THR A 124 10.90 -12.52 -3.62
CA THR A 124 10.10 -12.92 -4.79
C THR A 124 10.14 -11.79 -5.81
N GLU A 125 10.59 -12.11 -7.02
CA GLU A 125 10.37 -11.25 -8.18
C GLU A 125 8.97 -11.51 -8.73
N LEU A 126 8.12 -10.48 -8.75
CA LEU A 126 6.85 -10.58 -9.46
C LEU A 126 7.12 -10.55 -10.97
N LYS A 127 6.61 -11.56 -11.69
CA LYS A 127 6.63 -11.61 -13.17
C LYS A 127 5.63 -10.63 -13.79
#